data_AF-A0A397CAR3-F1
#
_entry.id   AF-A0A397CAR3-F1
#
_cell.length_a   1.000
_cell.length_b   1.000
_cell.length_c   1.000
_cell.angle_alpha   90.00
_cell.angle_beta   90.00
_cell.angle_gamma   90.00
#
_symmetry.space_group_name_H-M   'P 1'
#
loop_
_entity.id
_entity.type
_entity.pdbx_description
1 polymer ?
#
loop_
_entity_poly.entity_id
_entity_poly.type
_entity_poly.pdbx_seq_one_letter_code
_entity_poly.pdbx_strand_id
1 'polypeptide(L)'
;MFAVLVFVICLEMFLHVMEHTTKRKPKYTDMLHKTTQELMIVGLIYLLVKLCVSTGLAKGNGLSSRCLGTTIRYQDLLMLLGAWESSVEGSTLTLLQADKPMPSAALQTPTQINDWRTNRRSLLIPVHKSDEIVELFTDEFPDDANDIMDILRAEIAPLEVWLSVAIEYYLQGRTDQFEVILDQATMPEAEEIYNDDAARKSRLKMFNAWVSHYVNVMWNEDDERRREIPAQKAVALFQKADRIDAQCPNTLVGKALMFMAKGEDERAERFLKNVLIADKENLPAILASALLHVRKKKFVEAKKLYQEAIVLHPKSPQASRIRMCFAYCCYQMGCVDKAKAVMKYA
;
A
#
# COMPACT_ATOMS: atom_id res chain seq x y z
N MET A 1 9.27 -1.04 29.88
CA MET A 1 9.59 0.06 30.82
C MET A 1 10.04 -0.47 32.18
N PHE A 2 9.22 -1.23 32.93
CA PHE A 2 9.57 -1.67 34.30
C PHE A 2 10.85 -2.53 34.39
N ALA A 3 11.03 -3.53 33.52
CA ALA A 3 12.23 -4.38 33.53
C ALA A 3 13.53 -3.62 33.22
N VAL A 4 13.47 -2.59 32.37
CA VAL A 4 14.63 -1.74 32.01
C VAL A 4 14.99 -0.81 33.17
N LEU A 5 13.98 -0.24 33.83
CA LEU A 5 14.18 0.58 35.02
C LEU A 5 14.87 -0.22 36.14
N VAL A 6 14.39 -1.45 36.38
CA VAL A 6 14.99 -2.37 37.36
C VAL A 6 16.44 -2.69 37.00
N PHE A 7 16.74 -2.97 35.73
CA PHE A 7 18.10 -3.26 35.28
C PHE A 7 19.06 -2.08 35.50
N VAL A 8 18.64 -0.85 35.16
CA VAL A 8 19.46 0.36 35.36
C VAL A 8 19.73 0.59 36.85
N ILE A 9 18.71 0.45 37.70
CA ILE A 9 18.85 0.59 39.16
C ILE A 9 19.82 -0.47 39.71
N CYS A 10 19.72 -1.73 39.26
CA CYS A 10 20.64 -2.79 39.65
C CYS A 10 22.09 -2.52 39.21
N LEU A 11 22.28 -1.98 38.00
CA LEU A 11 23.59 -1.64 37.45
C LEU A 11 24.23 -0.47 38.24
N GLU A 12 23.47 0.59 38.52
CA GLU A 12 23.93 1.71 39.35
C GLU A 12 24.33 1.26 40.75
N MET A 13 23.52 0.39 41.38
CA MET A 13 23.83 -0.16 42.69
C MET A 13 25.09 -1.04 42.66
N PHE A 14 25.27 -1.85 41.61
CA PHE A 14 26.47 -2.66 41.42
C PHE A 14 27.73 -1.81 41.24
N LEU A 15 27.66 -0.74 40.46
CA LEU A 15 28.77 0.19 40.26
C LEU A 15 29.14 0.93 41.54
N HIS A 16 28.14 1.36 42.32
CA HIS A 16 28.37 1.98 43.63
C HIS A 16 29.09 1.03 44.60
N VAL A 17 28.72 -0.25 44.59
CA VAL A 17 29.38 -1.29 45.40
C VAL A 17 30.80 -1.54 44.91
N MET A 18 31.01 -1.61 43.60
CA MET A 18 32.35 -1.76 43.00
C MET A 18 33.23 -0.57 43.37
N GLU A 19 32.76 0.66 43.22
CA GLU A 19 33.51 1.87 43.57
C GLU A 19 33.90 1.88 45.05
N HIS A 20 32.98 1.51 45.95
CA HIS A 20 33.27 1.41 47.38
C HIS A 20 34.31 0.33 47.72
N THR A 21 34.28 -0.80 47.02
CA THR A 21 35.23 -1.90 47.19
C THR A 21 36.61 -1.55 46.63
N THR A 22 36.65 -0.70 45.60
CA THR A 22 37.86 -0.35 44.86
C THR A 22 38.63 0.83 45.52
N LYS A 23 37.98 1.63 46.37
CA LYS A 23 38.60 2.73 47.16
C LYS A 23 39.87 2.34 47.94
N ARG A 24 40.05 1.05 48.28
CA ARG A 24 41.24 0.54 48.98
C ARG A 24 42.47 0.40 48.09
N LYS A 25 42.35 0.46 46.76
CA LYS A 25 43.47 0.34 45.83
C LYS A 25 43.37 1.41 44.71
N PRO A 26 44.12 2.52 44.80
CA PRO A 26 43.94 3.69 43.92
C PRO A 26 44.13 3.36 42.43
N LYS A 27 45.02 2.41 42.10
CA LYS A 27 45.28 1.96 40.72
C LYS A 27 44.04 1.33 40.04
N TYR A 28 43.17 0.66 40.80
CA TYR A 28 41.97 0.04 40.24
C TYR A 28 40.81 1.03 40.18
N THR A 29 40.77 2.03 41.08
CA THR A 29 39.78 3.11 41.06
C THR A 29 39.91 3.95 39.79
N ASP A 30 41.13 4.32 39.39
CA ASP A 30 41.37 5.08 38.16
C ASP A 30 41.02 4.28 36.91
N MET A 31 41.29 2.97 36.92
CA MET A 31 40.97 2.08 35.80
C MET A 31 39.45 1.88 35.68
N LEU A 32 38.77 1.66 36.81
CA LEU A 32 37.31 1.56 36.89
C LEU A 32 36.67 2.86 36.42
N HIS A 33 37.17 4.02 36.86
CA HIS A 33 36.64 5.33 36.47
C HIS A 33 36.78 5.59 34.96
N LYS A 34 37.93 5.26 34.36
CA LYS A 34 38.15 5.35 32.91
C LYS A 34 37.22 4.42 32.13
N THR A 35 37.11 3.15 32.52
CA THR A 35 36.18 2.23 31.84
C THR A 35 34.73 2.65 32.01
N THR A 36 34.35 3.21 33.16
CA THR A 36 32.99 3.67 33.43
C THR A 36 32.65 4.92 32.60
N GLN A 37 33.59 5.84 32.43
CA GLN A 37 33.42 7.03 31.58
C GLN A 37 33.38 6.69 30.08
N GLU A 38 34.18 5.72 29.62
CA GLU A 38 34.20 5.31 28.21
C GLU A 38 32.98 4.47 27.82
N LEU A 39 32.39 3.68 28.74
CA LEU A 39 31.21 2.85 28.44
C LEU A 39 29.86 3.52 28.70
N MET A 40 29.70 4.30 29.77
CA MET A 40 28.37 4.35 30.41
C MET A 40 27.38 5.39 29.91
N ILE A 41 27.78 6.54 29.39
CA ILE A 41 26.78 7.58 29.11
C ILE A 41 26.31 7.48 27.66
N VAL A 42 27.23 7.57 26.71
CA VAL A 42 26.85 7.60 25.30
C VAL A 42 26.43 6.21 24.80
N GLY A 43 27.15 5.14 25.20
CA GLY A 43 26.84 3.78 24.77
C GLY A 43 25.51 3.26 25.34
N LEU A 44 25.22 3.57 26.59
CA LEU A 44 24.01 3.12 27.27
C LEU A 44 22.78 3.94 26.84
N ILE A 45 22.94 5.26 26.57
CA ILE A 45 21.92 6.09 25.91
C ILE A 45 21.66 5.58 24.48
N TYR A 46 22.70 5.27 23.72
CA TYR A 46 22.54 4.77 22.35
C TYR A 46 21.87 3.39 22.31
N LEU A 47 22.23 2.50 23.24
CA LEU A 47 21.56 1.23 23.45
C LEU A 47 20.10 1.44 23.89
N LEU A 48 19.81 2.37 24.80
CA LEU A 48 18.45 2.72 25.23
C LEU A 48 17.61 3.26 24.09
N VAL A 49 18.15 4.17 23.26
CA VAL A 49 17.48 4.69 22.07
C VAL A 49 17.22 3.55 21.09
N LYS A 50 18.21 2.71 20.81
CA LYS A 50 18.08 1.57 19.87
C LYS A 50 17.19 0.45 20.41
N LEU A 51 17.12 0.27 21.73
CA LEU A 51 16.25 -0.67 22.42
C LEU A 51 14.81 -0.15 22.49
N CYS A 52 14.60 1.15 22.73
CA CYS A 52 13.29 1.80 22.63
C CYS A 52 12.73 1.79 21.21
N VAL A 53 13.61 1.91 20.19
CA VAL A 53 13.26 1.79 18.78
C VAL A 53 12.96 0.33 18.39
N SER A 54 13.73 -0.64 18.85
CA SER A 54 13.54 -2.08 18.51
C SER A 54 12.42 -2.78 19.29
N THR A 55 12.16 -2.37 20.54
CA THR A 55 11.06 -2.92 21.37
C THR A 55 9.72 -2.20 21.17
N GLY A 56 9.69 -1.17 20.31
CA GLY A 56 8.46 -0.44 19.96
C GLY A 56 7.86 0.41 21.09
N LEU A 57 8.53 0.55 22.23
CA LEU A 57 8.02 1.25 23.41
C LEU A 57 7.92 2.78 23.25
N ALA A 58 8.71 3.39 22.35
CA ALA A 58 8.52 4.80 21.96
C ALA A 58 7.32 5.01 21.03
N LYS A 59 6.77 3.93 20.43
CA LYS A 59 5.49 3.98 19.72
C LYS A 59 4.30 3.74 20.66
N GLY A 60 4.46 3.81 21.99
CA GLY A 60 3.36 3.61 22.95
C GLY A 60 2.16 4.56 22.77
N ASN A 61 2.35 5.72 22.13
CA ASN A 61 1.26 6.62 21.71
C ASN A 61 1.02 6.64 20.19
N GLY A 62 1.83 5.92 19.40
CA GLY A 62 1.72 5.78 17.93
C GLY A 62 1.35 4.36 17.46
N LEU A 63 1.18 3.40 18.36
CA LEU A 63 0.74 2.03 18.07
C LEU A 63 -0.78 1.90 17.97
N SER A 64 -1.53 2.90 18.41
CA SER A 64 -2.96 3.02 18.08
C SER A 64 -3.19 3.44 16.63
N SER A 65 -2.21 4.09 15.98
CA SER A 65 -2.31 4.54 14.58
C SER A 65 -1.63 3.61 13.56
N ARG A 66 -0.85 2.61 14.00
CA ARG A 66 -0.14 1.69 13.09
C ARG A 66 -0.73 0.28 13.03
N CYS A 67 -1.73 -0.03 13.84
CA CYS A 67 -2.34 -1.36 13.89
C CYS A 67 -3.84 -1.28 13.58
N LEU A 68 -4.21 -1.87 12.43
CA LEU A 68 -5.55 -2.37 12.06
C LEU A 68 -6.64 -1.44 11.49
N GLY A 69 -6.51 -0.11 11.43
CA GLY A 69 -7.61 0.72 10.86
C GLY A 69 -7.25 2.04 10.17
N THR A 70 -6.00 2.49 10.29
CA THR A 70 -5.58 3.85 9.89
C THR A 70 -4.45 3.90 8.89
N THR A 71 -3.80 2.79 8.55
CA THR A 71 -2.75 2.75 7.51
C THR A 71 -3.30 2.06 6.28
N ILE A 72 -3.64 2.85 5.26
CA ILE A 72 -3.91 2.32 3.92
C ILE A 72 -2.58 1.81 3.38
N ARG A 73 -2.48 0.52 3.04
CA ARG A 73 -1.29 0.01 2.36
C ARG A 73 -1.39 0.40 0.90
N TYR A 74 -0.25 0.49 0.22
CA TYR A 74 -0.22 0.81 -1.20
C TYR A 74 -1.14 -0.08 -2.06
N GLN A 75 -1.26 -1.36 -1.75
CA GLN A 75 -2.19 -2.27 -2.42
C GLN A 75 -3.66 -1.85 -2.31
N ASP A 76 -4.05 -1.22 -1.20
CA ASP A 76 -5.41 -0.69 -1.09
C ASP A 76 -5.54 0.65 -1.78
N LEU A 77 -4.48 1.46 -1.85
CA LEU A 77 -4.50 2.68 -2.66
C LEU A 77 -4.65 2.33 -4.14
N LEU A 78 -3.92 1.32 -4.65
CA LEU A 78 -4.08 0.84 -6.02
C LEU A 78 -5.50 0.38 -6.32
N MET A 79 -6.12 -0.36 -5.40
CA MET A 79 -7.49 -0.82 -5.60
C MET A 79 -8.54 0.30 -5.36
N LEU A 80 -8.29 1.24 -4.45
CA LEU A 80 -9.15 2.40 -4.20
C LEU A 80 -9.05 3.44 -5.33
N LEU A 81 -7.97 3.45 -6.10
CA LEU A 81 -7.83 4.36 -7.25
C LEU A 81 -8.09 3.65 -8.58
N GLY A 82 -8.69 2.44 -8.54
CA GLY A 82 -9.07 1.66 -9.73
C GLY A 82 -7.91 1.32 -10.66
N ALA A 83 -6.67 1.38 -10.17
CA ALA A 83 -5.50 0.88 -10.88
C ALA A 83 -5.37 -0.65 -10.77
N TRP A 84 -6.18 -1.28 -9.92
CA TRP A 84 -6.27 -2.72 -9.75
C TRP A 84 -7.74 -3.11 -9.53
N GLU A 85 -8.56 -3.01 -10.57
CA GLU A 85 -9.76 -3.84 -10.68
C GLU A 85 -9.31 -5.19 -11.22
N SER A 86 -9.11 -6.16 -10.31
CA SER A 86 -9.01 -7.59 -10.64
C SER A 86 -8.11 -7.97 -11.83
N SER A 87 -6.78 -7.90 -11.67
CA SER A 87 -5.85 -8.78 -12.41
C SER A 87 -5.92 -10.25 -11.93
N VAL A 88 -7.10 -10.68 -11.47
CA VAL A 88 -7.45 -12.08 -11.21
C VAL A 88 -8.73 -12.48 -11.96
N GLU A 89 -9.46 -11.54 -12.55
CA GLU A 89 -10.55 -11.84 -13.51
C GLU A 89 -10.27 -11.28 -14.93
N GLY A 90 -9.21 -10.48 -15.11
CA GLY A 90 -8.84 -9.87 -16.40
C GLY A 90 -7.95 -10.70 -17.33
N SER A 91 -7.15 -11.66 -16.83
CA SER A 91 -6.32 -12.54 -17.69
C SER A 91 -7.11 -13.65 -18.39
N THR A 92 -8.45 -13.60 -18.36
CA THR A 92 -9.35 -14.52 -19.07
C THR A 92 -10.32 -13.84 -20.02
N LEU A 93 -10.26 -12.52 -20.21
CA LEU A 93 -11.13 -11.80 -21.16
C LEU A 93 -10.37 -11.27 -22.36
N THR A 94 -9.87 -12.22 -23.15
CA THR A 94 -9.87 -12.12 -24.62
C THR A 94 -10.31 -13.45 -25.22
N LEU A 95 -11.40 -14.03 -24.70
CA LEU A 95 -12.23 -14.92 -25.51
C LEU A 95 -13.01 -14.05 -26.49
N LEU A 96 -12.38 -13.81 -27.65
CA LEU A 96 -13.09 -13.45 -28.86
C LEU A 96 -14.27 -14.41 -29.04
N GLN A 97 -15.48 -13.85 -29.02
CA GLN A 97 -16.65 -14.51 -29.61
C GLN A 97 -16.34 -14.76 -31.09
N ALA A 98 -16.14 -16.01 -31.46
CA ALA A 98 -16.18 -16.47 -32.84
C ALA A 98 -17.13 -17.67 -32.93
N ASP A 99 -18.29 -17.43 -33.57
CA ASP A 99 -19.27 -18.42 -34.01
C ASP A 99 -18.62 -19.62 -34.69
N LYS A 100 -18.65 -20.82 -34.08
CA LYS A 100 -18.72 -22.14 -34.77
C LYS A 100 -19.40 -23.18 -33.85
N PRO A 101 -20.18 -24.14 -34.42
CA PRO A 101 -21.06 -25.01 -33.64
C PRO A 101 -20.29 -26.13 -32.91
N MET A 102 -20.82 -26.53 -31.76
CA MET A 102 -20.37 -27.68 -30.96
C MET A 102 -20.25 -28.98 -31.78
N PRO A 103 -19.22 -29.80 -31.54
CA PRO A 103 -19.35 -31.24 -31.56
C PRO A 103 -19.75 -31.75 -30.16
N SER A 104 -20.77 -32.60 -30.18
CA SER A 104 -21.29 -33.38 -29.05
C SER A 104 -20.25 -34.31 -28.43
N ALA A 105 -20.48 -34.61 -27.14
CA ALA A 105 -19.95 -35.72 -26.34
C ALA A 105 -18.59 -35.53 -25.63
N ALA A 106 -18.63 -35.16 -24.34
CA ALA A 106 -18.53 -36.12 -23.23
C ALA A 106 -18.25 -35.39 -21.90
N LEU A 107 -19.20 -35.47 -20.96
CA LEU A 107 -18.95 -35.18 -19.55
C LEU A 107 -18.01 -36.23 -18.97
N GLN A 108 -16.81 -35.85 -18.55
CA GLN A 108 -16.11 -36.39 -17.36
C GLN A 108 -15.21 -35.29 -16.75
N THR A 109 -15.50 -34.87 -15.52
CA THR A 109 -14.56 -34.16 -14.62
C THR A 109 -14.01 -35.18 -13.61
N PRO A 110 -12.99 -34.91 -12.76
CA PRO A 110 -12.13 -33.73 -12.59
C PRO A 110 -10.61 -34.06 -12.46
N THR A 111 -9.72 -33.25 -13.03
CA THR A 111 -8.33 -33.15 -12.53
C THR A 111 -7.87 -31.71 -12.58
N GLN A 112 -8.22 -30.97 -11.51
CA GLN A 112 -7.37 -29.88 -11.07
C GLN A 112 -6.04 -30.49 -10.61
N ILE A 113 -5.01 -30.40 -11.46
CA ILE A 113 -3.63 -30.50 -10.97
C ILE A 113 -3.34 -29.16 -10.31
N ASN A 114 -3.68 -29.11 -9.02
CA ASN A 114 -3.31 -28.03 -8.11
C ASN A 114 -1.86 -28.30 -7.67
N ASP A 115 -0.88 -27.88 -8.48
CA ASP A 115 0.52 -27.92 -8.06
C ASP A 115 0.81 -26.72 -7.16
N TRP A 116 0.57 -26.90 -5.86
CA TRP A 116 0.72 -25.89 -4.81
C TRP A 116 2.18 -25.50 -4.52
N ARG A 117 3.16 -26.05 -5.25
CA ARG A 117 4.60 -25.84 -5.02
C ARG A 117 5.24 -24.75 -5.86
N THR A 118 4.59 -24.25 -6.90
CA THR A 118 5.13 -23.18 -7.77
C THR A 118 4.02 -22.24 -8.24
N ASN A 119 3.44 -21.48 -7.32
CA ASN A 119 2.57 -20.35 -7.72
C ASN A 119 3.46 -19.17 -8.15
N ARG A 120 4.23 -19.37 -9.24
CA ARG A 120 4.96 -18.30 -9.91
C ARG A 120 3.94 -17.37 -10.56
N ARG A 121 4.01 -16.09 -10.28
CA ARG A 121 3.20 -15.09 -10.98
C ARG A 121 3.82 -14.84 -12.34
N SER A 122 2.99 -14.63 -13.34
CA SER A 122 3.42 -14.30 -14.69
C SER A 122 2.54 -13.21 -15.28
N LEU A 123 3.10 -12.48 -16.24
CA LEU A 123 2.41 -11.46 -17.02
C LEU A 123 2.40 -11.89 -18.49
N LEU A 124 1.25 -11.66 -19.13
CA LEU A 124 1.02 -12.04 -20.53
C LEU A 124 1.21 -10.79 -21.41
N ILE A 125 2.20 -10.84 -22.29
CA ILE A 125 2.52 -9.76 -23.24
C ILE A 125 2.04 -10.19 -24.63
N PRO A 126 1.05 -9.50 -25.22
CA PRO A 126 0.63 -9.80 -26.59
C PRO A 126 1.72 -9.40 -27.59
N VAL A 127 1.99 -10.27 -28.55
CA VAL A 127 2.99 -10.03 -29.61
C VAL A 127 2.36 -9.21 -30.74
N HIS A 128 3.06 -8.20 -31.22
CA HIS A 128 2.55 -7.28 -32.21
C HIS A 128 2.19 -7.98 -33.53
N LYS A 129 0.98 -7.73 -34.04
CA LYS A 129 0.46 -8.30 -35.32
C LYS A 129 0.43 -9.83 -35.37
N SER A 130 0.38 -10.50 -34.22
CA SER A 130 0.17 -11.95 -34.15
C SER A 130 -0.85 -12.30 -33.06
N ASP A 131 -1.34 -13.53 -33.09
CA ASP A 131 -2.17 -14.10 -32.02
C ASP A 131 -1.32 -14.74 -30.91
N GLU A 132 0.01 -14.55 -30.95
CA GLU A 132 0.94 -15.11 -29.97
C GLU A 132 1.00 -14.23 -28.70
N ILE A 133 1.21 -14.90 -27.56
CA ILE A 133 1.30 -14.27 -26.25
C ILE A 133 2.57 -14.80 -25.59
N VAL A 134 3.43 -13.90 -25.14
CA VAL A 134 4.63 -14.24 -24.38
C VAL A 134 4.31 -14.18 -22.89
N GLU A 135 4.53 -15.29 -22.20
CA GLU A 135 4.43 -15.35 -20.74
C GLU A 135 5.77 -14.96 -20.11
N LEU A 136 5.76 -13.94 -19.27
CA LEU A 136 6.93 -13.44 -18.55
C LEU A 136 6.75 -13.70 -17.05
N PHE A 137 7.61 -14.51 -16.46
CA PHE A 137 7.57 -14.79 -15.02
C PHE A 137 8.07 -13.59 -14.22
N THR A 138 7.38 -13.25 -13.13
CA THR A 138 7.69 -12.03 -12.40
C THR A 138 8.98 -12.10 -11.58
N ASP A 139 9.45 -13.32 -11.26
CA ASP A 139 10.75 -13.54 -10.62
C ASP A 139 11.94 -13.45 -11.60
N GLU A 140 11.67 -13.36 -12.91
CA GLU A 140 12.66 -13.23 -13.98
C GLU A 140 12.76 -11.79 -14.50
N PHE A 141 12.11 -10.83 -13.84
CA PHE A 141 12.12 -9.43 -14.23
C PHE A 141 13.52 -8.81 -14.08
N PRO A 142 14.07 -8.20 -15.14
CA PRO A 142 15.42 -7.65 -15.13
C PRO A 142 15.57 -6.54 -14.08
N ASP A 143 16.79 -6.35 -13.57
CA ASP A 143 17.08 -5.28 -12.62
C ASP A 143 17.05 -3.90 -13.28
N ASP A 144 17.47 -3.82 -14.54
CA ASP A 144 17.29 -2.63 -15.37
C ASP A 144 15.88 -2.62 -15.99
N ALA A 145 15.12 -1.57 -15.70
CA ALA A 145 13.80 -1.38 -16.30
C ALA A 145 13.86 -1.15 -17.81
N ASN A 146 15.01 -0.70 -18.36
CA ASN A 146 15.14 -0.48 -19.80
C ASN A 146 14.97 -1.76 -20.61
N ASP A 147 15.50 -2.89 -20.12
CA ASP A 147 15.41 -4.18 -20.81
C ASP A 147 13.96 -4.61 -21.04
N ILE A 148 13.11 -4.47 -20.02
CA ILE A 148 11.68 -4.81 -20.15
C ILE A 148 10.93 -3.75 -20.95
N MET A 149 11.29 -2.47 -20.84
CA MET A 149 10.67 -1.40 -21.63
C MET A 149 11.00 -1.52 -23.12
N ASP A 150 12.20 -1.99 -23.49
CA ASP A 150 12.58 -2.28 -24.87
C ASP A 150 11.68 -3.36 -25.48
N ILE A 151 11.40 -4.42 -24.71
CA ILE A 151 10.45 -5.48 -25.11
C ILE A 151 9.04 -4.88 -25.31
N LEU A 152 8.54 -4.11 -24.33
CA LEU A 152 7.22 -3.50 -24.42
C LEU A 152 7.09 -2.52 -25.60
N ARG A 153 8.15 -1.78 -25.92
CA ARG A 153 8.21 -0.88 -27.08
C ARG A 153 8.24 -1.66 -28.40
N ALA A 154 9.06 -2.71 -28.48
CA ALA A 154 9.16 -3.54 -29.67
C ALA A 154 7.82 -4.17 -30.04
N GLU A 155 7.05 -4.61 -29.04
CA GLU A 155 5.74 -5.24 -29.23
C GLU A 155 4.56 -4.25 -29.26
N ILE A 156 4.82 -2.95 -29.12
CA ILE A 156 3.77 -1.91 -29.01
C ILE A 156 2.72 -2.35 -27.97
N ALA A 157 3.19 -2.80 -26.82
CA ALA A 157 2.35 -3.40 -25.80
C ALA A 157 1.34 -2.37 -25.26
N PRO A 158 0.06 -2.75 -25.07
CA PRO A 158 -0.95 -1.83 -24.54
C PRO A 158 -0.53 -1.21 -23.20
N LEU A 159 -0.90 0.05 -22.96
CA LEU A 159 -0.54 0.77 -21.71
C LEU A 159 -1.00 0.05 -20.42
N GLU A 160 -2.04 -0.78 -20.48
CA GLU A 160 -2.45 -1.62 -19.34
C GLU A 160 -1.39 -2.67 -18.98
N VAL A 161 -0.64 -3.19 -19.96
CA VAL A 161 0.48 -4.11 -19.75
C VAL A 161 1.67 -3.37 -19.12
N TRP A 162 1.98 -2.16 -19.60
CA TRP A 162 2.99 -1.29 -18.98
C TRP A 162 2.68 -1.02 -17.50
N LEU A 163 1.42 -0.70 -17.19
CA LEU A 163 0.96 -0.52 -15.82
C LEU A 163 1.14 -1.79 -14.99
N SER A 164 0.79 -2.95 -15.54
CA SER A 164 0.91 -4.24 -14.84
C SER A 164 2.37 -4.56 -14.50
N VAL A 165 3.28 -4.35 -15.46
CA VAL A 165 4.73 -4.51 -15.24
C VAL A 165 5.23 -3.56 -14.17
N ALA A 166 4.87 -2.28 -14.24
CA ALA A 166 5.26 -1.29 -13.23
C ALA A 166 4.81 -1.71 -11.83
N ILE A 167 3.53 -2.11 -11.67
CA ILE A 167 3.01 -2.52 -10.37
C ILE A 167 3.75 -3.76 -9.84
N GLU A 168 4.14 -4.70 -10.71
CA GLU A 168 4.91 -5.86 -10.27
C GLU A 168 6.30 -5.48 -9.73
N TYR A 169 7.01 -4.56 -10.39
CA TYR A 169 8.25 -3.99 -9.82
C TYR A 169 7.99 -3.36 -8.44
N TYR A 170 6.90 -2.61 -8.30
CA TYR A 170 6.51 -2.03 -7.02
C TYR A 170 6.30 -3.10 -5.95
N LEU A 171 5.55 -4.16 -6.26
CA LEU A 171 5.23 -5.24 -5.32
C LEU A 171 6.48 -5.95 -4.80
N GLN A 172 7.56 -5.95 -5.57
CA GLN A 172 8.87 -6.48 -5.20
C GLN A 172 9.74 -5.46 -4.44
N GLY A 173 9.24 -4.26 -4.16
CA GLY A 173 9.95 -3.17 -3.48
C GLY A 173 10.88 -2.36 -4.39
N ARG A 174 10.86 -2.61 -5.70
CA ARG A 174 11.67 -1.94 -6.72
C ARG A 174 10.95 -0.68 -7.21
N THR A 175 10.94 0.37 -6.37
CA THR A 175 10.17 1.60 -6.62
C THR A 175 10.73 2.47 -7.74
N ASP A 176 12.05 2.46 -7.94
CA ASP A 176 12.69 3.30 -8.95
C ASP A 176 12.30 2.83 -10.36
N GLN A 177 12.30 1.52 -10.59
CA GLN A 177 11.82 0.89 -11.82
C GLN A 177 10.34 1.19 -12.06
N PHE A 178 9.51 1.13 -11.01
CA PHE A 178 8.10 1.52 -11.09
C PHE A 178 7.94 2.96 -11.61
N GLU A 179 8.68 3.93 -11.07
CA GLU A 179 8.57 5.33 -11.52
C GLU A 179 9.07 5.52 -12.95
N VAL A 180 10.20 4.91 -13.31
CA VAL A 180 10.78 5.02 -14.66
C VAL A 180 9.82 4.49 -15.73
N ILE A 181 9.19 3.34 -15.50
CA ILE A 181 8.25 2.73 -16.44
C ILE A 181 7.01 3.63 -16.63
N LEU A 182 6.46 4.19 -15.54
CA LEU A 182 5.30 5.08 -15.63
C LEU A 182 5.64 6.42 -16.28
N ASP A 183 6.84 6.96 -16.05
CA ASP A 183 7.29 8.19 -16.68
C ASP A 183 7.38 8.01 -18.20
N GLN A 184 8.08 6.98 -18.66
CA GLN A 184 8.25 6.66 -20.09
C GLN A 184 6.90 6.42 -20.79
N ALA A 185 6.00 5.66 -20.17
CA ALA A 185 4.70 5.34 -20.76
C ALA A 185 3.74 6.54 -20.83
N THR A 186 4.01 7.61 -20.09
CA THR A 186 3.16 8.82 -20.04
C THR A 186 3.80 10.05 -20.67
N MET A 187 4.92 9.86 -21.39
CA MET A 187 5.55 10.93 -22.17
C MET A 187 4.69 11.36 -23.38
N PRO A 188 4.76 12.64 -23.82
CA PRO A 188 4.01 13.13 -24.98
C PRO A 188 4.27 12.31 -26.27
N GLU A 189 5.50 11.83 -26.47
CA GLU A 189 5.89 11.00 -27.61
C GLU A 189 5.10 9.68 -27.66
N ALA A 190 4.69 9.16 -26.49
CA ALA A 190 3.83 7.98 -26.41
C ALA A 190 2.39 8.26 -26.90
N GLU A 191 1.96 9.52 -27.02
CA GLU A 191 0.66 9.89 -27.59
C GLU A 191 0.58 9.62 -29.09
N GLU A 192 1.71 9.64 -29.82
CA GLU A 192 1.73 9.29 -31.25
C GLU A 192 1.37 7.82 -31.48
N ILE A 193 1.75 6.95 -30.53
CA ILE A 193 1.52 5.50 -30.58
C ILE A 193 0.17 5.13 -29.95
N TYR A 194 -0.17 5.72 -28.80
CA TYR A 194 -1.32 5.32 -27.98
C TYR A 194 -2.42 6.39 -27.94
N ASN A 195 -3.06 6.72 -29.06
CA ASN A 195 -4.01 7.84 -29.13
C ASN A 195 -5.49 7.48 -28.88
N ASP A 196 -5.79 6.22 -28.61
CA ASP A 196 -7.16 5.73 -28.49
C ASP A 196 -7.78 5.97 -27.10
N ASP A 197 -9.11 5.76 -27.00
CA ASP A 197 -9.83 5.95 -25.74
C ASP A 197 -9.37 4.97 -24.64
N ALA A 198 -8.97 3.75 -25.02
CA ALA A 198 -8.46 2.77 -24.06
C ALA A 198 -7.11 3.20 -23.50
N ALA A 199 -6.19 3.72 -24.32
CA ALA A 199 -4.94 4.31 -23.83
C ALA A 199 -5.19 5.52 -22.92
N ARG A 200 -6.16 6.38 -23.27
CA ARG A 200 -6.53 7.53 -22.43
C ARG A 200 -6.98 7.11 -21.03
N LYS A 201 -7.81 6.06 -20.93
CA LYS A 201 -8.21 5.45 -19.64
C LYS A 201 -7.03 4.78 -18.91
N SER A 202 -6.16 4.10 -19.65
CA SER A 202 -4.97 3.45 -19.09
C SER A 202 -4.01 4.48 -18.48
N ARG A 203 -3.78 5.61 -19.15
CA ARG A 203 -2.98 6.73 -18.61
C ARG A 203 -3.54 7.27 -17.30
N LEU A 204 -4.87 7.41 -17.19
CA LEU A 204 -5.51 7.81 -15.93
C LEU A 204 -5.20 6.80 -14.82
N LYS A 205 -5.29 5.49 -15.08
CA LYS A 205 -4.92 4.45 -14.12
C LYS A 205 -3.44 4.54 -13.74
N MET A 206 -2.54 4.82 -14.69
CA MET A 206 -1.11 4.99 -14.45
C MET A 206 -0.82 6.18 -13.54
N PHE A 207 -1.41 7.35 -13.82
CA PHE A 207 -1.27 8.50 -12.94
C PHE A 207 -1.83 8.23 -11.54
N ASN A 208 -2.98 7.57 -11.44
CA ASN A 208 -3.58 7.18 -10.17
C ASN A 208 -2.71 6.17 -9.39
N ALA A 209 -2.08 5.20 -10.07
CA ALA A 209 -1.14 4.26 -9.45
C ALA A 209 0.11 4.99 -8.93
N TRP A 210 0.63 5.95 -9.69
CA TRP A 210 1.79 6.74 -9.28
C TRP A 210 1.47 7.67 -8.11
N VAL A 211 0.32 8.34 -8.16
CA VAL A 211 -0.23 9.12 -7.04
C VAL A 211 -0.36 8.25 -5.79
N SER A 212 -0.87 7.02 -5.92
CA SER A 212 -0.99 6.08 -4.80
C SER A 212 0.35 5.85 -4.10
N HIS A 213 1.46 5.82 -4.85
CA HIS A 213 2.78 5.64 -4.26
C HIS A 213 3.13 6.84 -3.39
N TYR A 214 3.01 8.06 -3.92
CA TYR A 214 3.34 9.26 -3.17
C TYR A 214 2.41 9.49 -1.99
N VAL A 215 1.12 9.21 -2.12
CA VAL A 215 0.18 9.25 -1.00
C VAL A 215 0.59 8.21 0.06
N ASN A 216 0.98 6.99 -0.32
CA ASN A 216 1.49 6.00 0.63
C ASN A 216 2.75 6.51 1.36
N VAL A 217 3.68 7.15 0.65
CA VAL A 217 4.86 7.78 1.27
C VAL A 217 4.42 8.85 2.26
N MET A 218 3.47 9.71 1.89
CA MET A 218 2.95 10.76 2.78
C MET A 218 2.30 10.19 4.05
N TRP A 219 1.56 9.08 3.96
CA TRP A 219 0.91 8.46 5.13
C TRP A 219 1.91 7.76 6.06
N ASN A 220 3.08 7.37 5.56
CA ASN A 220 4.12 6.72 6.35
C ASN A 220 5.19 7.69 6.88
N GLU A 221 5.17 8.94 6.44
CA GLU A 221 6.11 9.98 6.86
C GLU A 221 5.53 10.78 8.04
N ASP A 222 6.27 10.83 9.14
CA ASP A 222 5.85 11.53 10.37
C ASP A 222 6.17 13.04 10.30
N ASP A 223 7.24 13.43 9.58
CA ASP A 223 7.67 14.83 9.44
C ASP A 223 6.86 15.57 8.37
N GLU A 224 6.18 16.64 8.77
CA GLU A 224 5.41 17.50 7.87
C GLU A 224 6.25 18.10 6.73
N ARG A 225 7.50 18.49 7.01
CA ARG A 225 8.38 19.07 5.98
C ARG A 225 8.78 18.03 4.94
N ARG A 226 9.02 16.79 5.37
CA ARG A 226 9.36 15.69 4.47
C ARG A 226 8.16 15.20 3.65
N ARG A 227 6.94 15.38 4.15
CA ARG A 227 5.69 15.11 3.41
C ARG A 227 5.46 16.07 2.24
N GLU A 228 6.08 17.25 2.23
CA GLU A 228 5.82 18.26 1.22
C GLU A 228 6.36 17.87 -0.17
N ILE A 229 7.52 17.21 -0.25
CA ILE A 229 8.10 16.72 -1.50
C ILE A 229 7.18 15.69 -2.21
N PRO A 230 6.76 14.57 -1.58
CA PRO A 230 5.84 13.64 -2.21
C PRO A 230 4.47 14.28 -2.46
N ALA A 231 4.03 15.24 -1.65
CA ALA A 231 2.81 15.99 -1.92
C ALA A 231 2.88 16.79 -3.23
N GLN A 232 3.99 17.49 -3.48
CA GLN A 232 4.18 18.25 -4.71
C GLN A 232 4.21 17.34 -5.93
N LYS A 233 4.88 16.19 -5.83
CA LYS A 233 4.90 15.15 -6.87
C LYS A 233 3.48 14.61 -7.15
N ALA A 234 2.70 14.30 -6.12
CA ALA A 234 1.30 13.87 -6.26
C ALA A 234 0.43 14.95 -6.92
N VAL A 235 0.57 16.22 -6.54
CA VAL A 235 -0.18 17.34 -7.14
C VAL A 235 0.14 17.50 -8.63
N ALA A 236 1.41 17.40 -9.02
CA ALA A 236 1.80 17.46 -10.43
C ALA A 236 1.16 16.33 -11.26
N LEU A 237 1.10 15.11 -10.71
CA LEU A 237 0.43 13.98 -11.36
C LEU A 237 -1.09 14.16 -11.43
N PHE A 238 -1.74 14.71 -10.39
CA PHE A 238 -3.16 15.05 -10.46
C PHE A 238 -3.46 16.08 -11.54
N GLN A 239 -2.60 17.09 -11.72
CA GLN A 239 -2.77 18.07 -12.80
C GLN A 239 -2.67 17.41 -14.18
N LYS A 240 -1.78 16.42 -14.36
CA LYS A 240 -1.73 15.62 -15.59
C LYS A 240 -3.01 14.80 -15.79
N ALA A 241 -3.50 14.13 -14.74
CA ALA A 241 -4.74 13.34 -14.78
C ALA A 241 -5.97 14.22 -15.08
N ASP A 242 -6.06 15.41 -14.48
CA ASP A 242 -7.16 16.35 -14.67
C ASP A 242 -7.29 16.88 -16.10
N ARG A 243 -6.17 16.94 -16.86
CA ARG A 243 -6.18 17.29 -18.29
C ARG A 243 -6.88 16.23 -19.13
N ILE A 244 -6.88 14.98 -18.67
CA ILE A 244 -7.56 13.87 -19.34
C ILE A 244 -9.03 13.81 -18.92
N ASP A 245 -9.28 13.79 -17.61
CA ASP A 245 -10.62 13.79 -17.03
C ASP A 245 -10.58 14.33 -15.58
N ALA A 246 -11.04 15.57 -15.41
CA ALA A 246 -11.10 16.24 -14.11
C ALA A 246 -12.18 15.70 -13.16
N GLN A 247 -13.17 14.96 -13.67
CA GLN A 247 -14.27 14.39 -12.88
C GLN A 247 -14.16 12.88 -12.74
N CYS A 248 -13.02 12.29 -13.11
CA CYS A 248 -12.76 10.88 -12.92
C CYS A 248 -12.94 10.50 -11.42
N PRO A 249 -13.88 9.60 -11.08
CA PRO A 249 -14.19 9.24 -9.70
C PRO A 249 -12.96 8.81 -8.89
N ASN A 250 -12.14 7.94 -9.47
CA ASN A 250 -10.94 7.42 -8.83
C ASN A 250 -9.91 8.50 -8.56
N THR A 251 -9.72 9.44 -9.49
CA THR A 251 -8.80 10.57 -9.31
C THR A 251 -9.26 11.49 -8.18
N LEU A 252 -10.57 11.74 -8.07
CA LEU A 252 -11.16 12.53 -6.97
C LEU A 252 -11.00 11.83 -5.61
N VAL A 253 -11.16 10.51 -5.56
CA VAL A 253 -10.86 9.71 -4.35
C VAL A 253 -9.37 9.83 -3.98
N GLY A 254 -8.46 9.78 -4.97
CA GLY A 254 -7.03 9.99 -4.76
C GLY A 254 -6.72 11.34 -4.14
N LYS A 255 -7.33 12.42 -4.64
CA LYS A 255 -7.20 13.76 -4.06
C LYS A 255 -7.67 13.78 -2.61
N ALA A 256 -8.81 13.15 -2.31
CA ALA A 256 -9.31 13.06 -0.94
C ALA A 256 -8.31 12.36 -0.01
N LEU A 257 -7.70 11.26 -0.45
CA LEU A 257 -6.70 10.51 0.32
C LEU A 257 -5.40 11.30 0.55
N MET A 258 -4.98 12.10 -0.44
CA MET A 258 -3.86 13.04 -0.27
C MET A 258 -4.19 14.13 0.75
N PHE A 259 -5.40 14.73 0.69
CA PHE A 259 -5.81 15.74 1.66
C PHE A 259 -5.92 15.17 3.08
N MET A 260 -6.41 13.94 3.24
CA MET A 260 -6.34 13.22 4.53
C MET A 260 -4.91 13.04 5.03
N ALA A 261 -3.96 12.73 4.14
CA ALA A 261 -2.55 12.61 4.48
C ALA A 261 -1.95 13.94 4.99
N LYS A 262 -2.43 15.08 4.46
CA LYS A 262 -2.08 16.44 4.91
C LYS A 262 -2.79 16.87 6.20
N GLY A 263 -3.80 16.12 6.67
CA GLY A 263 -4.64 16.50 7.80
C GLY A 263 -5.80 17.44 7.44
N GLU A 264 -6.02 17.70 6.15
CA GLU A 264 -7.10 18.56 5.63
C GLU A 264 -8.39 17.75 5.39
N ASP A 265 -8.89 17.13 6.44
CA ASP A 265 -10.02 16.18 6.41
C ASP A 265 -11.34 16.78 5.87
N GLU A 266 -11.53 18.10 6.01
CA GLU A 266 -12.70 18.82 5.50
C GLU A 266 -12.69 18.96 3.98
N ARG A 267 -11.51 19.17 3.39
CA ARG A 267 -11.35 19.21 1.93
C ARG A 267 -11.54 17.82 1.34
N ALA A 268 -10.98 16.81 1.99
CA ALA A 268 -11.17 15.41 1.60
C ALA A 268 -12.66 15.03 1.54
N GLU A 269 -13.46 15.45 2.52
CA GLU A 269 -14.89 15.17 2.56
C GLU A 269 -15.65 15.74 1.35
N ARG A 270 -15.26 16.92 0.85
CA ARG A 270 -15.90 17.55 -0.32
C ARG A 270 -15.66 16.73 -1.58
N PHE A 271 -14.43 16.27 -1.79
CA PHE A 271 -14.10 15.41 -2.94
C PHE A 271 -14.89 14.10 -2.92
N LEU A 272 -14.97 13.44 -1.76
CA LEU A 272 -15.72 12.19 -1.62
C LEU A 272 -17.22 12.39 -1.82
N LYS A 273 -17.79 13.49 -1.30
CA LYS A 273 -19.20 13.85 -1.55
C LYS A 273 -19.47 14.06 -3.04
N ASN A 274 -18.58 14.72 -3.77
CA ASN A 274 -18.74 14.93 -5.20
C ASN A 274 -18.81 13.58 -5.95
N VAL A 275 -17.95 12.62 -5.61
CA VAL A 275 -17.97 11.28 -6.21
C VAL A 275 -19.27 10.55 -5.87
N LEU A 276 -19.67 10.54 -4.59
CA LEU A 276 -20.86 9.83 -4.12
C LEU A 276 -22.19 10.44 -4.62
N ILE A 277 -22.19 11.72 -5.02
CA ILE A 277 -23.34 12.34 -5.70
C ILE A 277 -23.49 11.79 -7.12
N ALA A 278 -22.38 11.63 -7.83
CA ALA A 278 -22.37 11.11 -9.20
C ALA A 278 -22.59 9.60 -9.25
N ASP A 279 -21.93 8.86 -8.37
CA ASP A 279 -22.01 7.41 -8.24
C ASP A 279 -22.07 7.02 -6.76
N LYS A 280 -23.28 6.70 -6.30
CA LYS A 280 -23.56 6.32 -4.91
C LYS A 280 -22.98 4.95 -4.54
N GLU A 281 -22.73 4.08 -5.52
CA GLU A 281 -22.29 2.69 -5.32
C GLU A 281 -20.78 2.55 -5.52
N ASN A 282 -20.07 3.66 -5.74
CA ASN A 282 -18.64 3.72 -5.92
C ASN A 282 -17.89 3.17 -4.69
N LEU A 283 -17.44 1.92 -4.77
CA LEU A 283 -16.80 1.24 -3.65
C LEU A 283 -15.60 2.04 -3.10
N PRO A 284 -14.68 2.56 -3.92
CA PRO A 284 -13.58 3.36 -3.37
C PRO A 284 -13.99 4.61 -2.60
N ALA A 285 -14.97 5.36 -3.08
CA ALA A 285 -15.45 6.56 -2.40
C ALA A 285 -16.16 6.23 -1.08
N ILE A 286 -16.91 5.13 -1.03
CA ILE A 286 -17.54 4.63 0.21
C ILE A 286 -16.46 4.26 1.23
N LEU A 287 -15.43 3.51 0.82
CA LEU A 287 -14.34 3.09 1.70
C LEU A 287 -13.49 4.27 2.19
N ALA A 288 -13.16 5.21 1.31
CA ALA A 288 -12.44 6.42 1.69
C ALA A 288 -13.27 7.32 2.64
N SER A 289 -14.60 7.38 2.47
CA SER A 289 -15.50 8.06 3.41
C SER A 289 -15.55 7.36 4.76
N ALA A 290 -15.63 6.03 4.76
CA ALA A 290 -15.61 5.23 5.99
C ALA A 290 -14.30 5.47 6.77
N LEU A 291 -13.17 5.48 6.07
CA LEU A 291 -11.87 5.81 6.66
C LEU A 291 -11.83 7.23 7.24
N LEU A 292 -12.35 8.22 6.52
CA LEU A 292 -12.44 9.59 7.01
C LEU A 292 -13.27 9.68 8.30
N HIS A 293 -14.38 8.93 8.39
CA HIS A 293 -15.16 8.82 9.62
C HIS A 293 -14.40 8.14 10.76
N VAL A 294 -13.63 7.09 10.48
CA VAL A 294 -12.74 6.44 11.47
C VAL A 294 -11.72 7.46 12.02
N ARG A 295 -11.08 8.25 11.15
CA ARG A 295 -10.13 9.30 11.55
C ARG A 295 -10.78 10.34 12.46
N LYS A 296 -12.03 10.73 12.16
CA LYS A 296 -12.83 11.64 12.98
C LYS A 296 -13.41 10.99 14.26
N LYS A 297 -13.04 9.74 14.57
CA LYS A 297 -13.59 8.93 15.70
C LYS A 297 -15.11 8.70 15.64
N LYS A 298 -15.70 8.85 14.46
CA LYS A 298 -17.12 8.62 14.16
C LYS A 298 -17.35 7.17 13.77
N PHE A 299 -17.18 6.26 14.73
CA PHE A 299 -17.17 4.81 14.47
C PHE A 299 -18.53 4.25 14.07
N VAL A 300 -19.63 4.87 14.51
CA VAL A 300 -21.00 4.44 14.18
C VAL A 300 -21.27 4.66 12.70
N GLU A 301 -20.92 5.82 12.18
CA GLU A 301 -21.05 6.20 10.78
C GLU A 301 -20.11 5.37 9.90
N ALA A 302 -18.85 5.23 10.31
CA ALA A 302 -17.88 4.39 9.59
C ALA A 302 -18.35 2.93 9.45
N LYS A 303 -18.89 2.35 10.53
CA LYS A 303 -19.43 0.99 10.52
C LYS A 303 -20.55 0.81 9.50
N LYS A 304 -21.46 1.78 9.37
CA LYS A 304 -22.56 1.73 8.40
C LYS A 304 -22.03 1.69 6.97
N LEU A 305 -21.05 2.55 6.65
CA LEU A 305 -20.42 2.60 5.33
C LEU A 305 -19.67 1.30 5.00
N TYR A 306 -18.95 0.71 5.97
CA TYR A 306 -18.31 -0.59 5.74
C TYR A 306 -19.32 -1.72 5.54
N GLN A 307 -20.45 -1.69 6.24
CA GLN A 307 -21.52 -2.65 6.04
C GLN A 307 -22.14 -2.51 4.65
N GLU A 308 -22.41 -1.28 4.21
CA GLU A 308 -22.90 -0.97 2.87
C GLU A 308 -21.93 -1.46 1.79
N ALA A 309 -20.64 -1.21 1.95
CA ALA A 309 -19.60 -1.72 1.04
C ALA A 309 -19.61 -3.26 0.93
N ILE A 310 -19.80 -3.99 2.04
CA ILE A 310 -19.88 -5.47 2.04
C ILE A 310 -21.12 -5.96 1.30
N VAL A 311 -22.26 -5.27 1.46
CA VAL A 311 -23.54 -5.65 0.83
C VAL A 311 -23.52 -5.37 -0.67
N LEU A 312 -23.00 -4.20 -1.07
CA LEU A 312 -22.91 -3.79 -2.48
C LEU A 312 -21.89 -4.64 -3.24
N HIS A 313 -20.76 -4.97 -2.60
CA HIS A 313 -19.62 -5.63 -3.26
C HIS A 313 -19.19 -6.92 -2.56
N PRO A 314 -20.06 -7.95 -2.46
CA PRO A 314 -19.82 -9.15 -1.64
C PRO A 314 -18.68 -10.04 -2.16
N LYS A 315 -18.38 -9.97 -3.46
CA LYS A 315 -17.31 -10.73 -4.13
C LYS A 315 -16.03 -9.92 -4.34
N SER A 316 -15.96 -8.69 -3.81
CA SER A 316 -14.76 -7.87 -3.98
C SER A 316 -13.53 -8.58 -3.40
N PRO A 317 -12.37 -8.55 -4.08
CA PRO A 317 -11.11 -9.04 -3.51
C PRO A 317 -10.74 -8.34 -2.19
N GLN A 318 -11.34 -7.18 -1.90
CA GLN A 318 -11.17 -6.43 -0.65
C GLN A 318 -12.10 -6.89 0.48
N ALA A 319 -13.02 -7.83 0.25
CA ALA A 319 -14.06 -8.18 1.21
C ALA A 319 -13.50 -8.56 2.60
N SER A 320 -12.38 -9.29 2.66
CA SER A 320 -11.68 -9.60 3.92
C SER A 320 -11.23 -8.35 4.66
N ARG A 321 -10.63 -7.40 3.94
CA ARG A 321 -10.16 -6.14 4.51
C ARG A 321 -11.30 -5.24 4.95
N ILE A 322 -12.37 -5.16 4.17
CA ILE A 322 -13.56 -4.38 4.55
C ILE A 322 -14.18 -4.95 5.84
N ARG A 323 -14.24 -6.29 5.96
CA ARG A 323 -14.67 -6.97 7.19
C ARG A 323 -13.75 -6.68 8.38
N MET A 324 -12.45 -6.62 8.16
CA MET A 324 -11.47 -6.24 9.17
C MET A 324 -11.70 -4.80 9.66
N CYS A 325 -11.92 -3.85 8.75
CA CYS A 325 -12.25 -2.46 9.10
C CYS A 325 -13.59 -2.36 9.85
N PHE A 326 -14.61 -3.11 9.42
CA PHE A 326 -15.89 -3.22 10.14
C PHE A 326 -15.71 -3.77 11.56
N ALA A 327 -14.90 -4.82 11.72
CA ALA A 327 -14.58 -5.41 13.01
C ALA A 327 -13.84 -4.41 13.91
N TYR A 328 -12.91 -3.64 13.36
CA TYR A 328 -12.23 -2.56 14.07
C TYR A 328 -13.22 -1.51 14.60
N CYS A 329 -14.16 -1.05 13.78
CA CYS A 329 -15.21 -0.14 14.25
C CYS A 329 -16.04 -0.75 15.38
N CYS A 330 -16.41 -2.05 15.28
CA CYS A 330 -17.14 -2.74 16.35
C CYS A 330 -16.33 -2.83 17.65
N TYR A 331 -15.02 -3.07 17.56
CA TYR A 331 -14.12 -3.11 18.70
C TYR A 331 -14.03 -1.76 19.41
N GLN A 332 -13.86 -0.66 18.65
CA GLN A 332 -13.82 0.70 19.21
C GLN A 332 -15.14 1.11 19.88
N MET A 333 -16.26 0.51 19.46
CA MET A 333 -17.57 0.68 20.09
C MET A 333 -17.81 -0.23 21.31
N GLY A 334 -16.83 -1.04 21.72
CA GLY A 334 -16.97 -2.01 22.82
C GLY A 334 -17.73 -3.29 22.47
N CYS A 335 -18.13 -3.48 21.21
CA CYS A 335 -18.84 -4.67 20.72
C CYS A 335 -17.86 -5.80 20.35
N VAL A 336 -17.09 -6.28 21.33
CA VAL A 336 -15.98 -7.22 21.12
C VAL A 336 -16.45 -8.56 20.52
N ASP A 337 -17.60 -9.08 20.94
CA ASP A 337 -18.12 -10.36 20.43
C ASP A 337 -18.47 -10.29 18.94
N LYS A 338 -19.05 -9.17 18.50
CA LYS A 338 -19.34 -8.92 17.08
C LYS A 338 -18.06 -8.77 16.28
N ALA A 339 -17.06 -8.07 16.82
CA ALA A 339 -15.76 -7.93 16.16
C ALA A 339 -15.10 -9.30 15.95
N LYS A 340 -15.07 -10.14 17.00
CA LYS A 340 -14.54 -11.51 16.92
C LYS A 340 -15.29 -12.39 15.92
N ALA A 341 -16.62 -12.30 15.90
CA ALA A 341 -17.43 -13.08 14.97
C ALA A 341 -17.12 -12.74 13.50
N VAL A 342 -16.98 -11.45 13.18
CA VAL A 342 -16.67 -11.00 11.81
C VAL A 342 -15.25 -11.40 11.40
N MET A 343 -14.28 -11.30 12.32
CA MET A 343 -12.88 -11.67 12.04
C MET A 343 -12.67 -13.15 11.71
N LYS A 344 -13.64 -14.04 12.00
CA LYS A 344 -13.58 -15.44 11.56
C LYS A 344 -13.74 -15.61 10.04
N TYR A 345 -14.28 -14.59 9.38
CA TYR A 345 -14.58 -14.59 7.95
C TYR A 345 -13.83 -13.48 7.18
N ALA A 346 -12.81 -12.90 7.81
CA ALA A 346 -11.89 -11.93 7.23
C ALA A 346 -10.54 -12.64 7.05
#